data_AF-A0A091C8Q5-F1
#
_entry.id   AF-A0A091C8Q5-F1
#
_cell.length_a   1.000
_cell.length_b   1.000
_cell.length_c   1.000
_cell.angle_alpha   90.00
_cell.angle_beta   90.00
_cell.angle_gamma   90.00
#
_symmetry.space_group_name_H-M   'P 1'
#
loop_
_entity.id
_entity.type
_entity.pdbx_description
1 polymer ?
#
loop_
_entity_poly.entity_id
_entity_poly.type
_entity_poly.pdbx_seq_one_letter_code
_entity_poly.pdbx_strand_id
1 'polypeptide(L)'
;MSTEIPLTISSLTLGANCSFEERISAAANAGYEGVGLTAEAYADALATGLTDEDFLQLLEKYQIKVTEVECIQAWAAEERSYEENLKSKSVFICVIYLA
;
A
#
# COMPACT_ATOMS: atom_id res chain seq x y z
N MET A 1 -10.69 -18.42 10.13
CA MET A 1 -10.05 -17.83 8.93
C MET A 1 -10.80 -18.37 7.72
N SER A 2 -11.33 -17.49 6.87
CA SER A 2 -11.84 -17.88 5.56
C SER A 2 -10.74 -18.62 4.79
N THR A 3 -11.08 -19.67 4.05
CA THR A 3 -10.14 -20.40 3.17
C THR A 3 -10.02 -19.77 1.78
N GLU A 4 -10.75 -18.68 1.53
CA GLU A 4 -10.74 -18.00 0.25
C GLU A 4 -9.57 -17.02 0.14
N ILE A 5 -8.88 -17.06 -0.99
CA ILE A 5 -7.77 -16.17 -1.32
C ILE A 5 -8.39 -14.81 -1.67
N PRO A 6 -7.99 -13.70 -1.02
CA PRO A 6 -8.64 -12.42 -1.22
C PRO A 6 -8.42 -11.94 -2.66
N LEU A 7 -9.52 -11.54 -3.33
CA LEU A 7 -9.38 -10.90 -4.63
C LEU A 7 -8.76 -9.51 -4.45
N THR A 8 -7.56 -9.35 -5.01
CA THR A 8 -6.70 -8.18 -4.79
C THR A 8 -6.56 -7.36 -6.06
N ILE A 9 -6.74 -6.04 -5.94
CA ILE A 9 -6.43 -5.09 -7.03
C ILE A 9 -5.03 -4.49 -6.81
N SER A 10 -4.09 -4.80 -7.70
CA SER A 10 -2.72 -4.26 -7.63
C SER A 10 -2.68 -2.75 -7.73
N SER A 11 -1.67 -2.13 -7.12
CA SER A 11 -1.62 -0.69 -6.89
C SER A 11 -1.65 0.11 -8.19
N LEU A 12 -0.88 -0.33 -9.19
CA LEU A 12 -0.79 0.34 -10.49
C LEU A 12 -2.09 0.31 -11.30
N THR A 13 -3.02 -0.60 -11.01
CA THR A 13 -4.34 -0.66 -11.67
C THR A 13 -5.16 0.60 -11.43
N LEU A 14 -5.00 1.20 -10.24
CA LEU A 14 -5.71 2.42 -9.83
C LEU A 14 -4.93 3.70 -10.16
N GLY A 15 -3.73 3.58 -10.74
CA GLY A 15 -2.84 4.70 -11.06
C GLY A 15 -2.20 5.34 -9.82
N ALA A 16 -1.43 6.41 -10.06
CA ALA A 16 -0.68 7.13 -9.01
C ALA A 16 -1.40 8.39 -8.49
N ASN A 17 -2.39 8.91 -9.23
CA ASN A 17 -3.03 10.19 -8.93
C ASN A 17 -4.31 10.00 -8.11
N CYS A 18 -4.21 9.34 -6.95
CA CYS A 18 -5.31 9.23 -5.99
C CYS A 18 -4.76 9.14 -4.56
N SER A 19 -5.52 9.67 -3.61
CA SER A 19 -5.21 9.53 -2.19
C SER A 19 -5.35 8.07 -1.72
N PHE A 20 -4.80 7.77 -0.55
CA PHE A 20 -4.95 6.45 0.05
C PHE A 20 -6.44 6.09 0.29
N GLU A 21 -7.25 7.02 0.80
CA GLU A 21 -8.68 6.78 1.07
C GLU A 21 -9.48 6.57 -0.24
N GLU A 22 -9.22 7.35 -1.29
CA GLU A 22 -9.85 7.14 -2.60
C GLU A 22 -9.50 5.76 -3.18
N ARG A 23 -8.24 5.35 -3.04
CA ARG A 23 -7.76 4.04 -3.50
C ARG A 23 -8.52 2.88 -2.85
N ILE A 24 -8.57 2.87 -1.52
CA ILE A 24 -9.20 1.76 -0.78
C ILE A 24 -10.72 1.77 -0.89
N SER A 25 -11.34 2.96 -0.95
CA SER A 25 -12.79 3.08 -1.09
C SER A 25 -13.25 2.65 -2.48
N ALA A 26 -12.50 3.00 -3.53
CA ALA A 26 -12.77 2.52 -4.89
C ALA A 26 -12.66 0.98 -4.99
N ALA A 27 -11.62 0.40 -4.40
CA ALA A 27 -11.42 -1.05 -4.37
C ALA A 27 -12.56 -1.77 -3.61
N ALA A 28 -12.91 -1.29 -2.41
CA ALA A 28 -13.98 -1.86 -1.61
C ALA A 28 -15.34 -1.76 -2.33
N ASN A 29 -15.66 -0.60 -2.92
CA ASN A 29 -16.90 -0.40 -3.68
C ASN A 29 -16.99 -1.29 -4.93
N ALA A 30 -15.85 -1.68 -5.51
CA ALA A 30 -15.78 -2.60 -6.64
C ALA A 30 -15.82 -4.09 -6.22
N GLY A 31 -15.88 -4.38 -4.91
CA GLY A 31 -15.98 -5.74 -4.37
C GLY A 31 -14.65 -6.46 -4.20
N TYR A 32 -13.52 -5.75 -4.24
CA TYR A 32 -12.22 -6.32 -3.88
C TYR A 32 -12.07 -6.44 -2.36
N GLU A 33 -11.45 -7.53 -1.92
CA GLU A 33 -11.14 -7.79 -0.51
C GLU A 33 -9.74 -7.28 -0.13
N GLY A 34 -8.89 -7.09 -1.14
CA GLY A 34 -7.51 -6.69 -1.00
C GLY A 34 -7.11 -5.57 -1.95
N VAL A 35 -6.14 -4.75 -1.53
CA VAL A 35 -5.50 -3.75 -2.37
C VAL A 35 -3.98 -3.88 -2.31
N GLY A 36 -3.32 -3.65 -3.46
CA GLY A 36 -1.88 -3.50 -3.54
C GLY A 36 -1.43 -2.08 -3.20
N LEU A 37 -0.33 -1.95 -2.47
CA LEU A 37 0.24 -0.67 -2.08
C LEU A 37 1.70 -0.55 -2.47
N THR A 38 2.04 0.49 -3.25
CA THR A 38 3.44 0.83 -3.50
C THR A 38 4.06 1.57 -2.32
N ALA A 39 5.37 1.43 -2.13
CA ALA A 39 6.11 2.25 -1.15
C ALA A 39 5.98 3.75 -1.42
N GLU A 40 5.90 4.14 -2.70
CA GLU A 40 5.63 5.52 -3.11
C GLU A 40 4.26 5.99 -2.63
N ALA A 41 3.19 5.23 -2.89
CA ALA A 41 1.84 5.61 -2.48
C ALA A 41 1.71 5.68 -0.94
N TYR A 42 2.40 4.79 -0.22
CA TYR A 42 2.48 4.86 1.24
C TYR A 42 3.25 6.11 1.71
N ALA A 43 4.42 6.40 1.13
CA ALA A 43 5.21 7.58 1.48
C ALA A 43 4.48 8.90 1.16
N ASP A 44 3.77 8.97 0.03
CA ASP A 44 2.95 10.13 -0.36
C ASP A 44 1.82 10.34 0.64
N ALA A 45 1.16 9.26 1.06
CA ALA A 45 0.11 9.34 2.08
C ALA A 45 0.67 9.78 3.45
N LEU A 46 1.83 9.28 3.89
CA LEU A 46 2.52 9.81 5.08
C LEU A 46 2.84 11.32 4.94
N ALA A 47 3.27 11.77 3.76
CA ALA A 47 3.58 13.17 3.50
C ALA A 47 2.34 14.09 3.57
N THR A 48 1.12 13.54 3.42
CA THR A 48 -0.14 14.26 3.64
C THR A 48 -0.54 14.38 5.12
N GLY A 49 0.22 13.74 6.02
CA GLY A 49 0.00 13.77 7.47
C GLY A 49 -0.73 12.56 8.05
N LEU A 50 -1.00 11.53 7.23
CA LEU A 50 -1.53 10.26 7.72
C LEU A 50 -0.50 9.54 8.60
N THR A 51 -0.97 8.95 9.69
CA THR A 51 -0.21 8.06 10.57
C THR A 51 -0.59 6.61 10.30
N ASP A 52 0.24 5.65 10.71
CA ASP A 52 -0.06 4.22 10.55
C ASP A 52 -1.40 3.83 11.19
N GLU A 53 -1.75 4.45 12.33
CA GLU A 53 -3.06 4.29 12.95
C GLU A 53 -4.21 4.80 12.07
N ASP A 54 -4.01 5.88 11.31
CA ASP A 54 -5.01 6.38 10.36
C ASP A 54 -5.20 5.40 9.19
N PHE A 55 -4.11 4.82 8.67
CA PHE A 55 -4.19 3.76 7.65
C PHE A 55 -5.04 2.59 8.14
N LEU A 56 -4.76 2.09 9.36
CA LEU A 56 -5.49 0.97 9.95
C LEU A 56 -6.98 1.31 10.16
N GLN A 57 -7.30 2.50 10.67
CA GLN A 57 -8.69 2.95 10.86
C GLN A 57 -9.42 3.07 9.52
N LEU A 58 -8.75 3.56 8.48
CA LEU A 58 -9.31 3.65 7.14
C LEU A 58 -9.55 2.26 6.53
N LEU A 59 -8.59 1.35 6.62
CA LEU A 59 -8.74 -0.04 6.17
C LEU A 59 -9.91 -0.75 6.87
N GLU A 60 -10.04 -0.57 8.20
CA GLU A 60 -11.17 -1.09 8.98
C GLU A 60 -12.50 -0.49 8.55
N LYS A 61 -12.56 0.85 8.39
CA LYS A 61 -13.75 1.58 7.92
C LYS A 61 -14.28 1.04 6.59
N TYR A 62 -13.40 0.71 5.64
CA TYR A 62 -13.78 0.18 4.33
C TYR A 62 -13.81 -1.35 4.28
N GLN A 63 -13.54 -2.04 5.39
CA GLN A 63 -13.49 -3.51 5.50
C GLN A 63 -12.60 -4.16 4.42
N ILE A 64 -11.46 -3.53 4.12
CA ILE A 64 -10.50 -3.97 3.10
C ILE A 64 -9.10 -4.05 3.70
N LYS A 65 -8.22 -4.88 3.13
CA LYS A 65 -6.85 -5.08 3.62
C LYS A 65 -5.81 -4.72 2.56
N VAL A 66 -4.63 -4.27 2.99
CA VAL A 66 -3.45 -4.33 2.13
C VAL A 66 -3.00 -5.79 2.09
N THR A 67 -2.93 -6.37 0.91
CA THR A 67 -2.64 -7.81 0.71
C THR A 67 -1.49 -8.05 -0.26
N GLU A 68 -1.01 -6.97 -0.87
CA GLU A 68 0.16 -6.95 -1.75
C GLU A 68 0.94 -5.66 -1.45
N VAL A 69 2.26 -5.77 -1.35
CA VAL A 69 3.16 -4.61 -1.21
C VAL A 69 4.18 -4.65 -2.34
N GLU A 70 4.32 -3.53 -3.03
CA GLU A 70 5.15 -3.36 -4.22
C GLU A 70 6.01 -2.07 -4.09
N CYS A 71 7.09 -1.87 -4.84
CA CYS A 71 7.98 -2.88 -5.39
C CYS A 71 9.42 -2.51 -4.98
N ILE A 72 10.18 -3.49 -4.50
CA ILE A 72 11.61 -3.28 -4.25
C ILE A 72 12.33 -3.26 -5.61
N GLN A 73 12.90 -2.11 -5.95
CA GLN A 73 13.67 -1.91 -7.18
C GLN A 73 15.15 -1.70 -6.88
N ALA A 74 15.99 -1.77 -7.91
CA ALA A 74 17.43 -1.52 -7.85
C ALA A 74 18.19 -2.30 -6.75
N TRP A 75 17.67 -3.47 -6.34
CA TRP A 75 18.27 -4.26 -5.25
C TRP A 75 19.69 -4.74 -5.56
N ALA A 76 20.01 -4.90 -6.86
CA ALA A 76 21.31 -5.32 -7.37
C ALA A 76 22.22 -4.16 -7.79
N ALA A 77 21.79 -2.90 -7.64
CA ALA A 77 22.63 -1.76 -8.01
C ALA A 77 23.83 -1.63 -7.06
N GLU A 78 25.02 -1.33 -7.61
CA GLU A 78 26.24 -1.10 -6.83
C GLU A 78 26.09 0.09 -5.88
N GLU A 79 25.40 1.13 -6.35
CA GLU A 79 25.01 2.29 -5.56
C GLU A 79 23.50 2.51 -5.71
N ARG A 80 22.84 2.79 -4.59
CA ARG A 80 21.42 3.16 -4.55
C ARG A 80 21.29 4.59 -4.07
N SER A 81 20.41 5.34 -4.72
CA SER A 81 20.00 6.67 -4.30
C SER A 81 19.37 6.64 -2.90
N TYR A 82 19.32 7.82 -2.27
CA TYR A 82 18.61 7.98 -1.00
C TYR A 82 17.13 7.62 -1.12
N GLU A 83 16.49 8.00 -2.23
CA GLU A 83 15.08 7.68 -2.49
C GLU A 83 14.84 6.18 -2.61
N GLU A 84 15.69 5.44 -3.34
CA GLU A 84 15.59 3.97 -3.43
C GLU A 84 15.76 3.29 -2.07
N ASN A 85 16.65 3.79 -1.22
CA ASN A 85 16.83 3.29 0.14
C ASN A 85 15.63 3.60 1.05
N LEU A 86 15.03 4.80 0.92
CA LEU A 86 13.82 5.16 1.65
C LEU A 86 12.64 4.28 1.22
N LYS A 87 12.43 4.10 -0.08
CA LYS A 87 11.37 3.23 -0.62
C LYS A 87 11.48 1.82 -0.07
N SER A 88 12.70 1.25 -0.06
CA SER A 88 12.93 -0.07 0.53
C SER A 88 12.55 -0.11 2.01
N LYS A 89 12.86 0.92 2.81
CA LYS A 89 12.45 0.98 4.22
C LYS A 89 10.93 1.12 4.38
N SER A 90 10.28 1.92 3.53
CA SER A 90 8.82 2.07 3.52
C SER A 90 8.11 0.77 3.18
N VAL A 91 8.60 -0.03 2.22
CA VAL A 91 8.08 -1.39 1.96
C VAL A 91 8.16 -2.23 3.24
N PHE A 92 9.30 -2.23 3.92
CA PHE A 92 9.48 -3.01 5.15
C PHE A 92 8.50 -2.60 6.25
N ILE A 93 8.28 -1.30 6.47
CA ILE A 93 7.31 -0.80 7.45
C ILE A 93 5.89 -1.21 7.05
N CYS A 94 5.50 -0.99 5.80
CA CYS A 94 4.18 -1.37 5.28
C CYS A 94 3.90 -2.88 5.47
N VAL A 95 4.88 -3.74 5.21
CA VAL A 95 4.75 -5.20 5.41
C VAL A 95 4.58 -5.57 6.88
N ILE A 96 5.23 -4.85 7.80
CA ILE A 96 5.16 -5.17 9.24
C ILE A 96 3.85 -4.71 9.87
N TYR A 97 3.31 -3.55 9.43
CA TYR A 97 2.21 -2.89 10.13
C TYR A 97 0.87 -2.99 9.41
N LEU A 98 0.83 -3.17 8.09
CA LEU A 98 -0.40 -3.07 7.29
C LEU A 98 -0.80 -4.35 6.56
N ALA A 99 0.08 -5.35 6.45
CA ALA A 99 -0.16 -6.63 5.75
C ALA A 99 -0.46 -7.81 6.70
#